data_AF-A0A3D8GK47-F1
#
_entry.id   AF-A0A3D8GK47-F1
#
_cell.length_a   1.000
_cell.length_b   1.000
_cell.length_c   1.000
_cell.angle_alpha   90.00
_cell.angle_beta   90.00
_cell.angle_gamma   90.00
#
_symmetry.space_group_name_H-M   'P 1'
#
loop_
_entity.id
_entity.type
_entity.pdbx_description
1 polymer ?
#
loop_
_entity_poly.entity_id
_entity_poly.type
_entity_poly.pdbx_seq_one_letter_code
_entity_poly.pdbx_strand_id
1 'polypeptide(L)' 'MKNILFYILIILMVATIGCFVLGYQNAGYLVGFIFAAFAMSVGLVFSIKNRNYTHKYWHDDYAERRQKKKE' A
#
# COMPACT_ATOMS: atom_id res chain seq x y z
N MET A 1 -11.75 4.37 9.76
CA MET A 1 -11.28 3.17 9.03
C MET A 1 -10.14 3.41 8.03
N LYS A 2 -9.93 4.62 7.48
CA LYS A 2 -8.97 4.87 6.38
C LYS A 2 -7.50 4.45 6.65
N ASN A 3 -7.09 4.31 7.91
CA ASN A 3 -5.69 4.01 8.26
C ASN A 3 -5.51 2.71 9.06
N ILE A 4 -6.56 1.90 9.23
CA ILE A 4 -6.48 0.67 10.04
C ILE A 4 -5.45 -0.33 9.49
N LEU A 5 -5.40 -0.48 8.16
CA LEU A 5 -4.43 -1.36 7.50
C LEU A 5 -2.99 -0.87 7.71
N PHE A 6 -2.80 0.46 7.76
CA PHE A 6 -1.50 1.07 8.00
C PHE A 6 -1.04 0.85 9.46
N TYR A 7 -1.94 1.01 10.43
CA TYR A 7 -1.63 0.72 11.83
C TYR A 7 -1.31 -0.76 12.07
N ILE A 8 -2.03 -1.67 11.41
CA ILE A 8 -1.74 -3.11 11.46
C ILE A 8 -0.35 -3.41 10.92
N LEU A 9 0.04 -2.77 9.80
CA LEU A 9 1.39 -2.89 9.23
C LEU A 9 2.46 -2.42 10.20
N ILE A 10 2.27 -1.28 10.86
CA ILE A 10 3.22 -0.76 11.86
C ILE A 10 3.36 -1.73 13.04
N ILE A 11 2.24 -2.24 13.56
CA ILE A 11 2.27 -3.20 14.69
C ILE A 11 3.01 -4.48 14.30
N LEU A 12 2.73 -5.03 13.10
CA LEU A 12 3.43 -6.20 12.58
C LEU A 12 4.93 -5.95 12.41
N MET A 13 5.32 -4.75 11.95
CA MET A 13 6.72 -4.35 11.80
C MET A 13 7.43 -4.26 13.15
N VAL A 14 6.80 -3.65 14.16
CA VAL A 14 7.37 -3.57 15.51
C VAL A 14 7.45 -4.95 16.15
N ALA A 15 6.44 -5.79 15.97
CA ALA A 15 6.42 -7.16 16.50
C ALA A 15 7.53 -8.04 15.89
N THR A 16 7.81 -7.88 14.59
CA THR A 16 8.92 -8.58 13.92
C THR A 16 10.27 -8.14 14.44
N ILE A 17 10.51 -6.83 14.50
CA ILE A 17 11.75 -6.28 15.07
C ILE A 17 11.91 -6.76 16.51
N GLY A 18 10.86 -6.70 17.32
CA GLY A 18 10.84 -7.18 18.69
C GLY A 18 11.20 -8.67 18.81
N CYS A 19 10.67 -9.52 17.93
CA CYS A 19 11.02 -10.95 17.93
C CYS A 19 12.51 -11.19 17.64
N PHE A 20 13.10 -10.44 16.71
CA PHE A 20 14.54 -10.55 16.42
C PHE A 20 15.40 -10.02 17.56
N VAL A 21 15.01 -8.90 18.18
CA VAL A 21 15.74 -8.31 19.32
C VAL A 21 15.72 -9.24 20.54
N LEU A 22 14.60 -9.91 20.80
CA LEU A 22 14.46 -10.86 21.92
C LEU A 22 15.06 -12.24 21.62
N GLY A 23 15.62 -12.47 20.43
CA GLY A 23 16.24 -13.73 20.04
C GLY A 23 15.25 -14.82 19.60
N TYR A 24 13.95 -14.52 19.50
CA TYR A 24 12.93 -15.45 18.99
C TYR A 24 12.95 -15.50 17.45
N GLN A 25 13.99 -16.09 16.89
CA GLN A 25 14.21 -16.12 15.43
C GLN A 25 13.07 -16.83 14.68
N ASN A 26 12.63 -18.01 15.14
CA ASN A 26 11.56 -18.76 14.47
C ASN A 26 10.23 -17.99 14.44
N ALA A 27 9.87 -17.34 15.55
CA ALA A 27 8.68 -16.48 15.61
C ALA A 27 8.86 -15.22 14.75
N GLY A 28 10.05 -14.62 14.76
CA GLY A 28 10.39 -13.47 13.91
C GLY A 28 10.26 -13.76 12.42
N TYR A 29 10.71 -14.93 11.97
CA TYR A 29 10.53 -15.37 10.58
C TYR A 29 9.06 -15.56 10.21
N LEU A 30 8.27 -16.19 11.09
CA LEU A 30 6.83 -16.39 10.86
C LEU A 30 6.08 -15.04 10.75
N VAL A 31 6.28 -14.17 11.74
CA VAL A 31 5.63 -12.85 11.78
C VAL A 31 6.13 -11.97 10.62
N GLY A 32 7.41 -12.11 10.24
CA GLY A 32 8.03 -11.40 9.11
C GLY A 32 7.45 -11.80 7.77
N PHE A 33 7.21 -13.09 7.59
CA PHE A 33 6.54 -13.61 6.40
C PHE A 33 5.11 -13.07 6.28
N ILE A 34 4.34 -13.08 7.37
CA ILE A 34 2.97 -12.54 7.40
C ILE A 34 2.98 -11.04 7.09
N PHE A 35 3.91 -10.29 7.70
CA PHE A 35 4.09 -8.87 7.42
C PHE A 35 4.38 -8.61 5.93
N ALA A 36 5.31 -9.33 5.33
CA ALA A 36 5.68 -9.16 3.92
C ALA A 36 4.51 -9.47 2.98
N ALA A 37 3.78 -10.56 3.22
CA ALA A 37 2.61 -10.93 2.44
C ALA A 37 1.52 -9.84 2.53
N PHE A 38 1.24 -9.36 3.74
CA PHE A 38 0.23 -8.33 3.97
C PHE A 38 0.62 -6.98 3.36
N ALA A 39 1.90 -6.59 3.48
CA ALA A 39 2.43 -5.38 2.87
C ALA A 39 2.28 -5.38 1.34
N MET A 40 2.57 -6.51 0.69
CA MET A 40 2.35 -6.67 -0.74
C MET A 40 0.87 -6.55 -1.12
N SER A 41 -0.03 -7.21 -0.40
CA SER A 41 -1.48 -7.11 -0.65
C SER A 41 -2.00 -5.69 -0.49
N VAL A 42 -1.63 -4.99 0.59
CA VAL A 42 -2.03 -3.60 0.83
C VAL A 42 -1.44 -2.67 -0.23
N GLY A 43 -0.16 -2.84 -0.59
CA GLY A 43 0.50 -2.07 -1.64
C GLY A 43 -0.19 -2.22 -2.99
N LEU A 44 -0.57 -3.45 -3.37
CA LEU A 44 -1.33 -3.71 -4.59
C LEU A 44 -2.72 -3.05 -4.58
N VAL A 45 -3.47 -3.20 -3.49
CA VAL A 45 -4.80 -2.59 -3.36
C VAL A 45 -4.71 -1.06 -3.45
N PHE A 46 -3.70 -0.47 -2.81
CA PHE A 46 -3.47 0.97 -2.85
C PHE A 46 -3.04 1.43 -4.25
N SER A 47 -2.16 0.67 -4.92
CA SER A 47 -1.73 0.93 -6.28
C SER A 47 -2.89 0.88 -7.28
N ILE A 48 -3.80 -0.10 -7.16
CA ILE A 48 -4.99 -0.19 -8.02
C ILE A 48 -5.93 1.02 -7.82
N LYS A 49 -6.18 1.41 -6.56
CA LYS A 49 -7.00 2.60 -6.26
C LYS A 49 -6.36 3.87 -6.81
N ASN A 50 -5.04 4.02 -6.64
CA ASN A 50 -4.32 5.17 -7.17
C ASN A 50 -4.31 5.18 -8.70
N ARG A 51 -4.13 4.03 -9.35
CA ARG A 51 -4.17 3.90 -10.82
C ARG A 51 -5.51 4.35 -11.40
N ASN A 52 -6.63 3.98 -10.78
CA ASN A 52 -7.94 4.43 -11.25
C ASN A 52 -8.12 5.95 -11.15
N TYR A 53 -7.55 6.56 -10.10
CA TYR A 53 -7.54 8.01 -9.92
C TYR A 53 -6.67 8.70 -10.98
N THR A 54 -5.45 8.20 -11.19
CA THR A 54 -4.52 8.76 -12.18
C THR A 54 -5.04 8.61 -13.60
N HIS A 55 -5.54 7.43 -13.99
CA HIS A 55 -6.07 7.25 -15.36
C HIS A 55 -7.24 8.21 -15.64
N LYS A 56 -8.14 8.40 -14.66
CA LYS A 56 -9.31 9.25 -14.83
C LYS A 56 -8.89 10.71 -14.96
N TYR A 57 -7.99 11.15 -14.08
CA TYR A 57 -7.43 12.49 -14.11
C TYR A 57 -6.76 12.81 -15.45
N TRP A 58 -5.96 11.88 -15.97
CA TRP A 58 -5.28 12.08 -17.25
C TRP A 58 -6.28 12.09 -18.42
N HIS A 59 -7.29 11.22 -18.39
CA HIS A 59 -8.31 11.20 -19.44
C HIS A 59 -9.16 12.48 -19.46
N ASP A 60 -9.54 12.99 -18.29
CA ASP A 60 -10.31 14.24 -18.15
C ASP A 60 -9.47 15.44 -18.65
N ASP A 61 -8.19 15.51 -18.28
CA ASP A 61 -7.26 16.55 -18.74
C ASP A 61 -7.02 16.48 -20.27
N TYR A 62 -6.86 15.27 -20.84
CA TYR A 62 -6.78 15.11 -22.30
C TYR A 62 -8.06 15.55 -23.04
N ALA A 63 -9.24 15.27 -22.47
CA ALA A 63 -10.51 15.69 -23.04
C ALA A 63 -10.68 17.22 -23.01
N GLU A 64 -10.35 17.86 -21.88
CA GLU A 64 -10.42 19.31 -21.72
C GLU A 64 -9.50 20.05 -22.71
N ARG A 65 -8.24 19.58 -22.84
CA ARG A 65 -7.30 20.17 -23.82
C ARG A 65 -7.77 20.04 -25.26
N ARG A 66 -8.49 18.96 -25.61
CA ARG A 66 -9.07 18.79 -26.95
C ARG A 66 -10.22 19.75 -27.21
N GLN A 67 -11.07 20.01 -26.22
CA GLN A 67 -12.19 20.94 -26.37
C GLN A 67 -11.71 22.37 -26.52
N LYS A 68 -10.75 22.82 -25.70
CA LYS A 68 -10.12 24.15 -25.82
C LYS A 68 -9.40 24.42 -27.14
N LYS A 69 -9.06 23.38 -27.91
CA LYS A 69 -8.39 23.51 -29.22
C LYS A 69 -9.38 23.56 -30.40
N LYS A 70 -10.67 23.29 -30.15
CA LYS A 70 -11.74 23.30 -31.15
C LYS A 70 -12.56 24.60 -31.14
N GLU A 71 -12.50 25.36 -30.06
CA GLU A 71 -12.98 26.76 -29.97
C GLU A 71 -11.88 27.72 -30.46
#